data_AF-A0ABD5DFZ2-F1
#
_entry.id   AF-A0ABD5DFZ2-F1
#
_cell.length_a   1.000
_cell.length_b   1.000
_cell.length_c   1.000
_cell.angle_alpha   90.00
_cell.angle_beta   90.00
_cell.angle_gamma   90.00
#
_symmetry.space_group_name_H-M   'P 1'
#
loop_
_entity.id
_entity.type
_entity.pdbx_description
1 polymer ?
#
loop_
_entity_poly.entity_id
_entity_poly.type
_entity_poly.pdbx_seq_one_letter_code
_entity_poly.pdbx_strand_id
1 'polypeptide(L)'
;DYHCIYCIVDQHAITVRQDPQQLRKATLDTLALYLACGIDPQKSTIFVQSHVPEHAQLGWALNCYTYFGELSRMTQFKDKSARYAENINAGLFDYPVLMAADILLYQTNQVPVGEDQKQHLELS
;
A
#
# COMPACT_ATOMS: atom_id res chain seq x y z
N ASP A 1 15.66 -19.95 1.87
CA ASP A 1 14.89 -19.41 0.73
C ASP A 1 13.63 -18.73 1.23
N TYR A 2 13.25 -17.62 0.60
CA TYR A 2 12.05 -16.84 0.94
C TYR A 2 10.98 -17.00 -0.14
N HIS A 3 9.71 -17.03 0.26
CA HIS A 3 8.58 -16.88 -0.65
C HIS A 3 8.25 -15.39 -0.78
N CYS A 4 8.79 -14.75 -1.82
CA CYS A 4 8.64 -13.31 -2.01
C CYS A 4 7.34 -12.95 -2.71
N ILE A 5 6.70 -11.89 -2.22
CA ILE A 5 5.51 -11.28 -2.81
C ILE A 5 5.83 -9.80 -3.09
N TYR A 6 5.62 -9.38 -4.33
CA TYR A 6 5.84 -8.03 -4.82
C TYR A 6 4.51 -7.44 -5.30
N CYS A 7 3.94 -6.54 -4.51
CA CYS A 7 2.68 -5.88 -4.81
C CYS A 7 2.92 -4.46 -5.34
N ILE A 8 2.46 -4.18 -6.56
CA ILE A 8 2.46 -2.83 -7.13
C ILE A 8 1.18 -2.13 -6.64
N VAL A 9 1.36 -1.22 -5.68
CA VAL A 9 0.30 -0.62 -4.86
C VAL A 9 -0.44 0.57 -5.52
N ASP A 10 -1.15 0.30 -6.61
CA ASP A 10 -1.88 1.32 -7.36
C ASP A 10 -3.09 1.92 -6.60
N GLN A 11 -3.70 1.20 -5.65
CA GLN A 11 -4.75 1.74 -4.79
C GLN A 11 -4.21 2.76 -3.79
N HIS A 12 -2.98 2.57 -3.28
CA HIS A 12 -2.31 3.57 -2.43
C HIS A 12 -1.93 4.83 -3.23
N ALA A 13 -1.57 4.68 -4.51
CA ALA A 13 -1.14 5.79 -5.35
C ALA A 13 -2.23 6.85 -5.56
N ILE A 14 -3.51 6.47 -5.53
CA ILE A 14 -4.66 7.37 -5.73
C ILE A 14 -5.10 8.13 -4.47
N THR A 15 -4.43 7.92 -3.33
CA THR A 15 -4.61 8.76 -2.12
C THR A 15 -4.14 10.21 -2.34
N VAL A 16 -3.35 10.43 -3.39
CA VAL A 16 -3.12 11.74 -4.02
C VAL A 16 -3.64 11.72 -5.45
N ARG A 17 -4.02 12.87 -6.00
CA ARG A 17 -4.60 12.93 -7.35
C ARG A 17 -3.56 12.53 -8.40
N GLN A 18 -3.94 11.60 -9.27
CA GLN A 18 -3.12 11.08 -10.36
C GLN A 18 -3.72 11.45 -11.72
N ASP A 19 -2.86 11.63 -12.71
CA ASP A 19 -3.30 11.56 -14.11
C ASP A 19 -3.54 10.08 -14.49
N PRO A 20 -4.72 9.72 -15.02
CA PRO A 20 -5.05 8.31 -15.29
C PRO A 20 -4.12 7.61 -16.28
N GLN A 21 -3.62 8.33 -17.30
CA GLN A 21 -2.74 7.74 -18.30
C GLN A 21 -1.34 7.51 -17.73
N GLN A 22 -0.84 8.48 -16.95
CA GLN A 22 0.44 8.37 -16.27
C GLN A 22 0.43 7.26 -15.22
N LEU A 23 -0.64 7.12 -14.43
CA LEU A 23 -0.74 6.04 -13.44
C LEU A 23 -0.70 4.66 -14.10
N ARG A 24 -1.46 4.48 -15.18
CA ARG A 24 -1.43 3.23 -15.95
C ARG A 24 -0.04 2.93 -16.50
N LYS A 25 0.62 3.93 -17.08
CA LYS A 25 1.98 3.78 -17.62
C LYS A 25 2.97 3.44 -16.51
N ALA A 26 2.96 4.18 -15.40
CA ALA A 26 3.86 3.97 -14.26
C ALA A 26 3.72 2.58 -13.63
N THR A 27 2.48 2.05 -13.56
CA THR A 27 2.21 0.69 -13.07
C THR A 27 2.90 -0.36 -13.95
N LEU A 28 2.78 -0.24 -15.28
CA LEU A 28 3.42 -1.16 -16.22
C LEU A 28 4.95 -0.98 -16.27
N ASP A 29 5.43 0.26 -16.19
CA ASP A 29 6.87 0.55 -16.13
C ASP A 29 7.49 -0.07 -14.86
N THR A 30 6.80 -0.01 -13.72
CA THR A 30 7.27 -0.60 -12.45
C THR A 30 7.35 -2.12 -12.56
N LEU A 31 6.33 -2.75 -13.14
CA LEU A 31 6.34 -4.19 -13.41
C LEU A 31 7.51 -4.58 -14.32
N ALA A 32 7.69 -3.86 -15.44
CA ALA A 32 8.78 -4.11 -16.37
C ALA A 32 10.16 -3.94 -15.70
N LEU A 33 10.32 -2.92 -14.85
CA LEU A 33 11.55 -2.68 -14.10
C LEU A 33 11.86 -3.83 -13.14
N TYR A 34 10.87 -4.32 -12.39
CA TYR A 34 11.07 -5.44 -11.45
C TYR A 34 11.51 -6.71 -12.18
N LEU A 35 10.87 -7.01 -13.32
CA LEU A 35 11.25 -8.14 -14.17
C LEU A 35 12.68 -7.98 -14.72
N ALA A 36 13.03 -6.77 -15.19
CA ALA A 36 14.37 -6.46 -15.69
C ALA A 36 15.45 -6.58 -14.61
N CYS A 37 15.13 -6.26 -13.36
CA CYS A 37 16.01 -6.45 -12.20
C CYS A 37 16.12 -7.92 -11.74
N GLY A 38 15.42 -8.85 -12.39
CA GLY A 38 15.55 -10.28 -12.15
C GLY A 38 14.51 -10.89 -11.21
N ILE A 39 13.42 -10.18 -10.89
CA ILE A 39 12.27 -10.81 -10.23
C ILE A 39 11.65 -11.82 -11.20
N ASP A 40 11.70 -13.10 -10.82
CA ASP A 40 11.21 -14.22 -11.60
C ASP A 40 9.77 -14.58 -11.15
N PRO A 41 8.74 -14.37 -11.99
CA PRO A 41 7.35 -14.72 -11.67
C PRO A 41 7.09 -16.21 -11.44
N GLN A 42 8.02 -17.09 -11.82
CA GLN A 42 7.93 -18.53 -11.52
C GLN A 42 8.42 -18.86 -10.11
N LYS A 43 9.16 -17.95 -9.46
CA LYS A 43 9.73 -18.13 -8.11
C LYS A 43 9.10 -17.22 -7.06
N SER A 44 8.61 -16.06 -7.48
CA SER A 44 7.98 -15.05 -6.64
C SER A 44 6.60 -14.67 -7.19
N THR A 45 5.71 -14.20 -6.32
CA THR A 45 4.44 -13.64 -6.76
C THR A 45 4.60 -12.15 -7.02
N ILE A 46 4.33 -11.69 -8.23
CA ILE A 46 4.34 -10.25 -8.58
C ILE A 46 3.00 -9.89 -9.22
N PHE A 47 2.34 -8.84 -8.72
CA PHE A 47 1.00 -8.48 -9.16
C PHE A 47 0.69 -6.99 -8.91
N VAL A 48 -0.41 -6.52 -9.50
CA VAL A 48 -0.96 -5.17 -9.28
C VAL A 48 -2.08 -5.27 -8.24
N GLN A 49 -2.02 -4.43 -7.20
CA GLN A 49 -2.91 -4.50 -6.04
C GLN A 49 -4.39 -4.50 -6.43
N SER A 50 -4.82 -3.58 -7.30
CA SER A 50 -6.22 -3.47 -7.72
C SER A 50 -6.77 -4.69 -8.47
N HIS A 51 -5.92 -5.61 -8.93
CA HIS A 51 -6.34 -6.84 -9.60
C HIS A 51 -6.76 -7.94 -8.59
N VAL A 52 -6.52 -7.74 -7.30
CA VAL A 52 -6.85 -8.67 -6.22
C VAL A 52 -7.87 -8.01 -5.29
N PRO A 53 -9.19 -8.27 -5.46
CA PRO A 53 -10.24 -7.56 -4.74
C PRO A 53 -10.20 -7.76 -3.21
N GLU A 54 -9.58 -8.84 -2.74
CA GLU A 54 -9.48 -9.22 -1.34
C GLU A 54 -8.75 -8.15 -0.50
N HIS A 55 -7.86 -7.35 -1.10
CA HIS A 55 -7.18 -6.24 -0.41
C HIS A 55 -8.17 -5.20 0.12
N ALA A 56 -9.09 -4.74 -0.73
CA ALA A 56 -10.10 -3.76 -0.36
C ALA A 56 -11.15 -4.36 0.60
N GLN A 57 -11.49 -5.64 0.41
CA GLN A 57 -12.42 -6.36 1.29
C GLN A 57 -11.86 -6.50 2.70
N LEU A 58 -10.60 -6.94 2.82
CA LEU A 58 -9.93 -7.07 4.11
C LEU A 58 -9.67 -5.69 4.73
N GLY A 59 -9.27 -4.69 3.95
CA GLY A 59 -9.11 -3.31 4.43
C GLY A 59 -10.39 -2.76 5.07
N TRP A 60 -11.55 -2.98 4.44
CA TRP A 60 -12.84 -2.62 5.03
C TRP A 60 -13.12 -3.35 6.35
N ALA A 61 -12.83 -4.65 6.41
CA ALA A 61 -13.01 -5.42 7.64
C ALA A 61 -12.09 -4.91 8.76
N LEU A 62 -10.81 -4.66 8.46
CA LEU A 62 -9.83 -4.15 9.43
C LEU A 62 -10.17 -2.75 9.93
N ASN A 63 -10.78 -1.90 9.10
CA ASN A 63 -11.27 -0.58 9.53
C ASN A 63 -12.24 -0.67 10.71
N CYS A 64 -13.01 -1.74 10.81
CA CYS A 64 -13.94 -1.95 11.91
C CYS A 64 -13.23 -2.32 13.24
N TYR A 65 -11.94 -2.65 13.20
CA TYR A 65 -11.10 -2.99 14.35
C TYR A 65 -9.97 -1.98 14.61
N THR A 66 -9.80 -0.99 13.73
CA THR A 66 -8.82 0.08 13.90
C THR A 66 -9.46 1.29 14.58
N TYR A 67 -8.83 1.81 15.64
CA TYR A 67 -9.34 3.00 16.29
C TYR A 67 -9.00 4.25 15.47
N PHE A 68 -9.97 5.16 15.33
CA PHE A 68 -9.76 6.48 14.72
C PHE A 68 -8.54 7.23 15.30
N GLY A 69 -8.34 7.10 16.62
CA GLY A 69 -7.20 7.69 17.32
C GLY A 69 -5.85 7.22 16.79
N GLU A 70 -5.71 5.95 16.41
CA GLU A 70 -4.47 5.38 15.88
C GLU A 70 -4.10 6.02 14.55
N LEU A 71 -5.07 6.15 13.64
CA LEU A 71 -4.89 6.79 12.34
C LEU A 71 -4.59 8.30 12.47
N SER A 72 -5.34 9.02 13.32
CA SER A 72 -5.14 10.47 13.51
C SER A 72 -3.79 10.84 14.15
N ARG A 73 -3.12 9.88 14.81
CA ARG A 73 -1.80 10.09 15.41
C ARG A 73 -0.65 9.79 14.45
N MET A 74 -0.91 9.21 13.28
CA MET A 74 0.12 8.88 12.29
C MET A 74 0.88 10.12 11.84
N THR A 75 2.21 10.11 11.97
CA THR A 75 3.07 11.23 11.57
C THR A 75 2.91 11.52 10.08
N GLN A 76 2.86 10.46 9.26
CA GLN A 76 2.66 10.57 7.82
C GLN A 76 1.33 11.21 7.44
N PHE A 77 0.26 10.91 8.16
CA PHE A 77 -1.03 11.57 7.93
C PHE A 77 -0.92 13.08 8.22
N LYS A 78 -0.29 13.47 9.32
CA LYS A 78 -0.09 14.88 9.69
C LYS A 78 0.77 15.62 8.67
N ASP A 79 1.91 15.05 8.29
CA ASP A 79 2.85 15.65 7.34
C ASP A 79 2.23 15.79 5.95
N LYS A 80 1.57 14.74 5.44
CA LYS A 80 0.89 14.78 4.14
C LYS A 80 -0.32 15.71 4.18
N SER A 81 -1.06 15.78 5.28
CA SER A 81 -2.19 16.71 5.43
C SER A 81 -1.74 18.17 5.40
N ALA A 82 -0.58 18.48 5.98
CA ALA A 82 0.01 19.82 5.91
C ALA A 82 0.49 20.16 4.49
N ARG A 83 1.05 19.18 3.77
CA ARG A 83 1.56 19.36 2.40
C ARG A 83 0.47 19.44 1.33
N TYR A 84 -0.63 18.70 1.51
CA TYR A 84 -1.75 18.58 0.57
C TYR A 84 -3.04 19.09 1.22
N ALA A 85 -3.00 20.30 1.78
CA ALA A 85 -4.11 20.89 2.54
C ALA A 85 -5.41 20.99 1.70
N GLU A 86 -5.29 21.13 0.39
CA GLU A 86 -6.39 21.15 -0.57
C GLU A 86 -6.98 19.77 -0.90
N ASN A 87 -6.32 18.68 -0.49
CA ASN A 87 -6.71 17.30 -0.83
C ASN A 87 -6.52 16.31 0.35
N ILE A 88 -6.94 16.71 1.54
CA ILE A 88 -7.05 15.80 2.70
C ILE A 88 -8.29 14.93 2.51
N ASN A 89 -8.12 13.75 1.92
CA ASN A 89 -9.19 12.80 1.66
C ASN A 89 -9.13 11.61 2.63
N ALA A 90 -10.25 10.89 2.74
CA ALA A 90 -10.35 9.72 3.62
C ALA A 90 -9.31 8.63 3.28
N GLY A 91 -8.96 8.45 2.01
CA GLY A 91 -7.92 7.49 1.61
C GLY A 91 -6.56 7.84 2.19
N LEU A 92 -6.18 9.13 2.23
CA LEU A 92 -4.93 9.57 2.86
C LEU A 92 -4.90 9.32 4.37
N PHE A 93 -6.06 9.30 5.03
CA PHE A 93 -6.18 8.96 6.44
C PHE A 93 -6.17 7.45 6.69
N ASP A 94 -6.80 6.70 5.80
CA ASP A 94 -7.14 5.28 5.96
C ASP A 94 -6.13 4.31 5.34
N TYR A 95 -5.23 4.78 4.47
CA TYR A 95 -4.27 3.91 3.80
C TYR A 95 -3.39 3.06 4.74
N PRO A 96 -3.08 3.43 6.00
CA PRO A 96 -2.38 2.51 6.90
C PRO A 96 -3.15 1.21 7.15
N VAL A 97 -4.49 1.24 7.15
CA VAL A 97 -5.32 0.03 7.30
C VAL A 97 -5.30 -0.81 6.03
N LEU A 98 -5.32 -0.16 4.85
CA LEU A 98 -5.13 -0.86 3.58
C LEU A 98 -3.73 -1.53 3.52
N MET A 99 -2.69 -0.87 4.04
CA MET A 99 -1.35 -1.45 4.15
C MET A 99 -1.34 -2.68 5.06
N ALA A 100 -2.03 -2.64 6.21
CA ALA A 100 -2.19 -3.81 7.08
C ALA A 100 -2.90 -4.96 6.35
N ALA A 101 -3.96 -4.67 5.58
CA ALA A 101 -4.63 -5.66 4.75
C ALA A 101 -3.68 -6.27 3.71
N ASP A 102 -2.88 -5.45 3.03
CA ASP A 102 -1.89 -5.92 2.03
C ASP A 102 -0.90 -6.94 2.61
N ILE A 103 -0.55 -6.79 3.90
CA ILE A 103 0.41 -7.66 4.60
C ILE A 103 -0.26 -8.93 5.12
N LEU A 104 -1.39 -8.78 5.82
CA LEU A 104 -2.05 -9.87 6.56
C LEU A 104 -2.71 -10.90 5.64
N LEU A 105 -3.16 -10.47 4.46
CA LEU A 105 -3.82 -11.32 3.46
C LEU A 105 -2.95 -12.52 3.04
N TYR A 106 -1.62 -12.36 3.09
CA TYR A 106 -0.66 -13.39 2.68
C TYR A 106 0.03 -14.10 3.85
N GLN A 107 -0.40 -13.88 5.09
CA GLN A 107 0.24 -14.45 6.30
C GLN A 107 1.74 -14.13 6.35
N THR A 108 2.08 -12.90 5.96
CA THR A 108 3.46 -12.44 5.78
C THR A 108 4.26 -12.46 7.08
N ASN A 109 5.44 -13.07 7.09
CA ASN A 109 6.30 -13.12 8.27
C ASN A 109 7.30 -11.97 8.37
N GLN A 110 7.69 -11.37 7.24
CA GLN A 110 8.67 -10.29 7.17
C GLN A 110 8.27 -9.27 6.12
N VAL A 111 8.33 -7.98 6.48
CA VAL A 111 8.02 -6.86 5.59
C VAL A 111 9.21 -5.89 5.59
N PRO A 112 9.89 -5.69 4.44
CA PRO A 112 10.90 -4.65 4.35
C PRO A 112 10.23 -3.28 4.31
N VAL A 113 10.50 -2.44 5.30
CA VAL A 113 9.91 -1.10 5.41
C VAL A 113 10.98 -0.01 5.52
N GLY A 114 10.73 1.11 4.84
CA GLY A 114 11.50 2.35 5.07
C GLY A 114 11.25 2.89 6.48
N GLU A 115 12.13 3.76 6.97
CA GLU A 115 12.01 4.34 8.32
C GLU A 115 10.67 5.08 8.51
N ASP A 116 10.18 5.70 7.45
CA ASP A 116 8.95 6.48 7.38
C ASP A 116 7.67 5.62 7.36
N GLN A 117 7.81 4.29 7.21
CA GLN A 117 6.71 3.32 7.19
C GLN A 117 6.64 2.44 8.44
N LYS A 118 7.60 2.58 9.38
CA LYS A 118 7.65 1.78 10.62
C LYS A 118 6.35 1.89 11.43
N GLN A 119 5.79 3.10 11.55
CA GLN A 119 4.56 3.31 12.33
C GLN A 119 3.34 2.59 11.72
N HIS A 120 3.28 2.43 10.40
CA HIS A 120 2.20 1.67 9.76
C HIS A 120 2.38 0.17 9.96
N LEU A 121 3.62 -0.32 9.99
CA LEU A 121 3.91 -1.73 10.29
C LEU A 121 3.56 -2.07 11.75
N GLU A 122 3.81 -1.17 12.70
CA GLU A 122 3.40 -1.37 14.11
C GLU A 122 1.88 -1.34 14.31
N LEU A 123 1.11 -0.78 13.37
CA LEU A 123 -0.35 -0.86 13.36
C LEU A 123 -0.85 -2.21 12.83
N SER A 124 -0.04 -2.89 12.01
CA SER A 124 -0.41 -4.08 11.23
C SER A 124 -0.41 -5.38 12.05
#